data_AF-A0A1I0ZEZ1-F1
#
_entry.id   AF-A0A1I0ZEZ1-F1
#
_cell.length_a   1.000
_cell.length_b   1.000
_cell.length_c   1.000
_cell.angle_alpha   90.00
_cell.angle_beta   90.00
_cell.angle_gamma   90.00
#
_symmetry.space_group_name_H-M   'P 1'
#
loop_
_entity.id
_entity.type
_entity.pdbx_description
1 polymer ?
#
loop_
_entity_poly.entity_id
_entity_poly.type
_entity_poly.pdbx_seq_one_letter_code
_entity_poly.pdbx_strand_id
1 'polypeptide(L)'
;METGITLDFETTEFAGMKTRILNPYPSPFTMLEMTIQPGYGAPAHISMTEDKLFIVLSGEIRYLIGEETHLVPVGARVQVARGVVHGFSNVGNEPAKHILVSTPRRHEEFFRDMHNAPEPRADNIPAIAAKNDQAIVGPLP
;
A
#
# COMPACT_ATOMS: atom_id res chain seq x y z
N MET A 1 15.02 -15.58 -1.62
CA MET A 1 13.97 -15.95 -2.60
C MET A 1 14.22 -17.37 -3.01
N GLU A 2 13.20 -18.21 -2.87
CA GLU A 2 13.23 -19.58 -3.38
C GLU A 2 12.79 -19.61 -4.84
N THR A 3 13.43 -20.44 -5.65
CA THR A 3 13.09 -20.62 -7.06
C THR A 3 11.94 -21.61 -7.17
N GLY A 4 10.83 -21.20 -7.77
CA GLY A 4 9.70 -22.10 -8.00
C GLY A 4 8.44 -21.39 -8.50
N ILE A 5 7.37 -22.18 -8.61
CA ILE A 5 6.01 -21.69 -8.83
C ILE A 5 5.28 -21.81 -7.50
N THR A 6 4.67 -20.73 -7.03
CA THR A 6 3.79 -20.74 -5.85
C THR A 6 2.41 -20.22 -6.25
N LEU A 7 1.40 -20.75 -5.58
CA LEU A 7 0.03 -20.23 -5.61
C LEU A 7 -0.36 -19.62 -4.25
N ASP A 8 0.57 -19.61 -3.30
CA ASP A 8 0.34 -19.21 -1.93
C ASP A 8 0.43 -17.69 -1.80
N PHE A 9 -0.42 -17.14 -0.95
CA PHE A 9 -0.42 -15.74 -0.58
C PHE A 9 -1.00 -15.61 0.83
N GLU A 10 -0.55 -14.60 1.56
CA GLU A 10 -1.19 -14.19 2.81
C GLU A 10 -2.22 -13.11 2.51
N THR A 11 -3.26 -12.99 3.34
CA THR A 11 -4.25 -11.92 3.22
C THR A 11 -4.29 -11.09 4.49
N THR A 12 -4.29 -9.77 4.33
CA THR A 12 -4.49 -8.79 5.40
C THR A 12 -5.68 -7.92 5.06
N GLU A 13 -6.44 -7.50 6.06
CA GLU A 13 -7.60 -6.61 5.88
C GLU A 13 -7.65 -5.55 6.98
N PHE A 14 -7.73 -4.28 6.56
CA PHE A 14 -7.92 -3.10 7.43
C PHE A 14 -8.29 -1.89 6.57
N ALA A 15 -8.93 -0.87 7.17
CA ALA A 15 -9.22 0.42 6.51
C ALA A 15 -9.85 0.30 5.10
N GLY A 16 -10.82 -0.60 4.94
CA GLY A 16 -11.48 -0.82 3.64
C GLY A 16 -10.57 -1.36 2.55
N MET A 17 -9.40 -1.89 2.91
CA MET A 17 -8.45 -2.53 2.00
C MET A 17 -8.31 -4.00 2.35
N LYS A 18 -8.55 -4.85 1.36
CA LYS A 18 -8.18 -6.27 1.40
C LYS A 18 -6.94 -6.46 0.52
N THR A 19 -5.86 -6.92 1.13
CA THR A 19 -4.55 -7.01 0.48
C THR A 19 -4.03 -8.43 0.50
N ARG A 20 -3.56 -8.93 -0.65
CA ARG A 20 -2.85 -10.20 -0.78
C ARG A 20 -1.36 -9.93 -0.87
N ILE A 21 -0.57 -10.50 0.04
CA ILE A 21 0.89 -10.49 -0.03
C ILE A 21 1.29 -11.63 -0.98
N LEU A 22 1.67 -11.28 -2.20
CA LEU A 22 1.89 -12.23 -3.30
C LEU A 22 3.20 -13.02 -3.16
N ASN A 23 4.14 -12.50 -2.38
CA ASN A 23 5.41 -13.14 -2.07
C ASN A 23 5.59 -13.24 -0.54
N PRO A 24 4.84 -14.13 0.14
CA PRO A 24 4.85 -14.22 1.61
C PRO A 24 6.20 -14.67 2.19
N TYR A 25 6.98 -15.41 1.40
CA TYR A 25 8.31 -15.92 1.75
C TYR A 25 9.45 -14.89 1.54
N PRO A 26 10.64 -15.11 2.13
CA PRO A 26 11.77 -14.19 2.02
C PRO A 26 12.18 -13.86 0.58
N SER A 27 12.22 -12.57 0.24
CA SER A 27 12.58 -12.05 -1.07
C SER A 27 13.18 -10.64 -0.93
N PRO A 28 13.80 -10.04 -1.98
CA PRO A 28 14.43 -8.74 -1.86
C PRO A 28 13.44 -7.57 -1.95
N PHE A 29 12.18 -7.83 -2.28
CA PHE A 29 11.11 -6.83 -2.43
C PHE A 29 9.79 -7.33 -1.83
N THR A 30 8.83 -6.43 -1.70
CA THR A 30 7.44 -6.75 -1.34
C THR A 30 6.57 -6.68 -2.58
N MET A 31 5.63 -7.60 -2.75
CA MET A 31 4.57 -7.51 -3.77
C MET A 31 3.19 -7.67 -3.11
N LEU A 32 2.34 -6.66 -3.28
CA LEU A 32 0.98 -6.65 -2.76
C LEU A 32 -0.02 -6.50 -3.91
N GLU A 33 -1.09 -7.28 -3.89
CA GLU A 33 -2.32 -7.00 -4.65
C GLU A 33 -3.34 -6.41 -3.69
N MET A 34 -3.75 -5.16 -3.91
CA MET A 34 -4.64 -4.45 -3.01
C MET A 34 -5.99 -4.21 -3.69
N THR A 35 -7.07 -4.60 -3.01
CA THR A 35 -8.44 -4.25 -3.36
C THR A 35 -8.93 -3.18 -2.39
N ILE A 36 -9.33 -2.02 -2.92
CA ILE A 36 -9.61 -0.80 -2.15
C ILE A 36 -11.08 -0.45 -2.32
N GLN A 37 -11.83 -0.43 -1.23
CA GLN A 37 -13.25 -0.07 -1.24
C GLN A 37 -13.45 1.43 -1.57
N PRO A 38 -14.61 1.82 -2.14
CA PRO A 38 -14.96 3.21 -2.39
C PRO A 38 -14.74 4.12 -1.17
N GLY A 39 -14.07 5.26 -1.36
CA GLY A 39 -13.77 6.22 -0.30
C GLY A 39 -12.61 5.85 0.63
N TYR A 40 -11.97 4.69 0.44
CA TYR A 40 -10.82 4.24 1.23
C TYR A 40 -9.50 4.34 0.43
N GLY A 41 -8.39 4.16 1.14
CA GLY A 41 -7.05 4.12 0.55
C GLY A 41 -5.96 4.30 1.61
N ALA A 42 -4.79 4.75 1.18
CA ALA A 42 -3.69 5.11 2.06
C ALA A 42 -3.59 6.64 2.19
N PRO A 43 -3.66 7.20 3.41
CA PRO A 43 -3.49 8.63 3.63
C PRO A 43 -2.12 9.11 3.18
N ALA A 44 -1.91 10.42 3.04
CA ALA A 44 -0.60 10.98 2.72
C ALA A 44 0.44 10.50 3.73
N HIS A 45 1.46 9.81 3.24
CA HIS A 45 2.51 9.19 4.04
C HIS A 45 3.87 9.25 3.32
N ILE A 46 4.94 9.00 4.09
CA ILE A 46 6.31 8.92 3.59
C ILE A 46 6.86 7.55 3.95
N SER A 47 7.55 6.91 3.01
CA SER A 47 8.39 5.73 3.27
C SER A 47 9.85 6.17 3.26
N MET A 48 10.57 6.00 4.38
CA MET A 48 11.94 6.53 4.50
C MET A 48 12.97 5.70 3.75
N THR A 49 12.71 4.40 3.59
CA THR A 49 13.71 3.43 3.12
C THR A 49 13.30 2.71 1.83
N GLU A 50 12.02 2.76 1.45
CA GLU A 50 11.46 2.00 0.34
C GLU A 50 11.15 2.88 -0.88
N ASP A 51 11.60 2.45 -2.05
CA ASP A 51 11.05 2.90 -3.33
C ASP A 51 9.82 2.05 -3.67
N LYS A 52 8.83 2.64 -4.35
CA LYS A 52 7.57 1.96 -4.70
C LYS A 52 7.20 2.12 -6.17
N LEU A 53 6.62 1.07 -6.72
CA LEU A 53 5.94 1.04 -8.01
C LEU A 53 4.52 0.53 -7.81
N PHE A 54 3.53 1.32 -8.20
CA PHE A 54 2.14 0.89 -8.26
C PHE A 54 1.70 0.68 -9.70
N ILE A 55 0.82 -0.30 -9.94
CA ILE A 55 0.23 -0.60 -11.24
C ILE A 55 -1.29 -0.66 -11.08
N VAL A 56 -2.03 0.27 -11.70
CA VAL A 56 -3.50 0.31 -11.58
C VAL A 56 -4.11 -0.77 -12.47
N LEU A 57 -4.89 -1.67 -11.86
CA LEU A 57 -5.52 -2.80 -12.55
C LEU A 57 -7.00 -2.56 -12.87
N SER A 58 -7.72 -1.86 -11.99
CA SER A 58 -9.14 -1.54 -12.18
C SER A 58 -9.60 -0.41 -11.24
N GLY A 59 -10.73 0.21 -11.57
CA GLY A 59 -11.35 1.27 -10.78
C GLY A 59 -10.75 2.66 -11.01
N GLU A 60 -11.11 3.60 -10.14
CA GLU A 60 -10.74 5.01 -10.24
C GLU A 60 -9.90 5.41 -9.02
N ILE A 61 -8.57 5.42 -9.19
CA ILE A 61 -7.65 5.72 -8.09
C ILE A 61 -7.01 7.10 -8.31
N ARG A 62 -7.20 7.97 -7.33
CA ARG A 62 -6.44 9.21 -7.21
C ARG A 62 -5.17 8.94 -6.41
N TYR A 63 -4.04 9.45 -6.89
CA TYR A 63 -2.76 9.42 -6.19
C TYR A 63 -2.31 10.82 -5.83
N LEU A 64 -1.72 10.96 -4.65
CA LEU A 64 -0.84 12.06 -4.28
C LEU A 64 0.61 11.62 -4.51
N ILE A 65 1.42 12.46 -5.17
CA ILE A 65 2.86 12.25 -5.39
C ILE A 65 3.58 13.59 -5.22
N GLY A 66 4.37 13.71 -4.16
CA GLY A 66 4.91 14.99 -3.73
C GLY A 66 3.77 15.93 -3.35
N GLU A 67 3.59 17.00 -4.13
CA GLU A 67 2.54 18.01 -3.93
C GLU A 67 1.39 17.87 -4.94
N GLU A 68 1.51 16.97 -5.91
CA GLU A 68 0.55 16.86 -7.00
C GLU A 68 -0.39 15.68 -6.83
N THR A 69 -1.63 15.91 -7.26
CA THR A 69 -2.70 14.92 -7.22
C THR A 69 -3.13 14.55 -8.63
N HIS A 70 -3.17 13.26 -8.92
CA HIS A 70 -3.45 12.71 -10.26
C HIS A 70 -4.54 11.66 -10.19
N LEU A 71 -5.53 11.73 -11.09
CA LEU A 71 -6.39 10.57 -11.38
C LEU A 71 -5.62 9.64 -12.32
N VAL A 72 -5.28 8.44 -11.86
CA VAL A 72 -4.39 7.54 -12.58
C VAL A 72 -5.20 6.48 -13.33
N PRO A 73 -5.12 6.41 -14.66
CA PRO A 73 -5.93 5.48 -15.45
C PRO A 73 -5.44 4.03 -15.30
N VAL A 74 -6.33 3.08 -15.57
CA VAL A 74 -6.00 1.64 -15.62
C VAL A 74 -4.86 1.38 -16.61
N GLY A 75 -3.91 0.52 -16.21
CA GLY A 75 -2.71 0.20 -16.98
C GLY A 75 -1.52 1.17 -16.79
N ALA A 76 -1.75 2.32 -16.15
CA ALA A 76 -0.69 3.25 -15.80
C ALA A 76 0.11 2.78 -14.57
N ARG A 77 1.30 3.37 -14.44
CA ARG A 77 2.27 3.06 -13.38
C ARG A 77 2.60 4.32 -12.61
N VAL A 78 2.61 4.21 -11.29
CA VAL A 78 3.02 5.28 -10.37
C VAL A 78 4.33 4.88 -9.72
N GLN A 79 5.36 5.70 -9.87
CA GLN A 79 6.67 5.47 -9.26
C GLN A 79 6.88 6.50 -8.17
N VAL A 80 7.31 6.04 -6.99
CA VAL A 80 7.56 6.89 -5.84
C VAL A 80 8.94 6.54 -5.29
N ALA A 81 9.84 7.52 -5.32
CA ALA A 81 11.13 7.40 -4.67
C ALA A 81 10.97 7.48 -3.15
N ARG A 82 11.83 6.78 -2.41
CA ARG A 82 11.93 6.90 -0.96
C ARG A 82 12.02 8.38 -0.53
N GLY A 83 11.39 8.71 0.60
CA GLY A 83 11.34 10.08 1.12
C GLY A 83 10.32 11.00 0.44
N VAL A 84 9.65 10.56 -0.63
CA VAL A 84 8.59 11.34 -1.29
C VAL A 84 7.24 11.08 -0.61
N VAL A 85 6.52 12.16 -0.28
CA VAL A 85 5.14 12.08 0.21
C VAL A 85 4.26 11.48 -0.87
N HIS A 86 3.45 10.49 -0.50
CA HIS A 86 2.50 9.88 -1.41
C HIS A 86 1.29 9.34 -0.66
N GLY A 87 0.20 9.13 -1.39
CA GLY A 87 -1.03 8.55 -0.86
C GLY A 87 -1.93 8.17 -2.02
N PHE A 88 -3.00 7.45 -1.74
CA PHE A 88 -4.01 7.16 -2.75
C PHE A 88 -5.38 6.95 -2.14
N SER A 89 -6.41 7.17 -2.94
CA SER A 89 -7.81 6.95 -2.56
C SER A 89 -8.58 6.39 -3.75
N ASN A 90 -9.47 5.44 -3.51
CA ASN A 90 -10.48 5.05 -4.49
C ASN A 90 -11.60 6.08 -4.49
N VAL A 91 -11.74 6.82 -5.59
CA VAL A 91 -12.72 7.92 -5.76
C VAL A 91 -13.95 7.49 -6.54
N GLY A 92 -13.95 6.27 -7.08
CA GLY A 92 -15.09 5.68 -7.77
C GLY A 92 -16.09 5.04 -6.81
N ASN A 93 -17.16 4.49 -7.39
CA ASN A 93 -18.24 3.83 -6.65
C ASN A 93 -18.09 2.30 -6.55
N GLU A 94 -17.06 1.73 -7.18
CA GLU A 94 -16.77 0.30 -7.20
C GLU A 94 -15.37 0.01 -6.62
N PRO A 95 -15.08 -1.20 -6.12
CA PRO A 95 -13.74 -1.55 -5.64
C PRO A 95 -12.66 -1.36 -6.71
N ALA A 96 -11.61 -0.62 -6.35
CA ALA A 96 -10.43 -0.44 -7.19
C ALA A 96 -9.36 -1.48 -6.86
N LYS A 97 -8.46 -1.76 -7.83
CA LYS A 97 -7.34 -2.67 -7.63
C LYS A 97 -6.04 -2.11 -8.16
N HIS A 98 -4.96 -2.32 -7.42
CA HIS A 98 -3.60 -2.14 -7.92
C HIS A 98 -2.65 -3.21 -7.40
N ILE A 99 -1.49 -3.30 -8.06
CA ILE A 99 -0.31 -3.98 -7.51
C ILE A 99 0.60 -2.92 -6.92
N LEU A 100 1.19 -3.19 -5.76
CA LEU A 100 2.36 -2.50 -5.24
C LEU A 100 3.58 -3.43 -5.31
N VAL A 101 4.70 -2.90 -5.78
CA VAL A 101 6.03 -3.44 -5.55
C VAL A 101 6.83 -2.43 -4.73
N SER A 102 7.42 -2.85 -3.61
CA SER A 102 8.34 -2.00 -2.84
C SER A 102 9.70 -2.67 -2.63
N THR A 103 10.75 -1.87 -2.53
CA THR A 103 12.11 -2.35 -2.26
C THR A 103 12.93 -1.33 -1.48
N PRO A 104 13.76 -1.74 -0.50
CA PRO A 104 13.95 -3.11 0.00
C PRO A 104 12.69 -3.69 0.66
N ARG A 105 12.57 -5.02 0.70
CA ARG A 105 11.43 -5.72 1.33
C ARG A 105 11.23 -5.27 2.77
N ARG A 106 10.03 -4.80 3.10
CA ARG A 106 9.59 -4.47 4.47
C ARG A 106 8.09 -4.20 4.55
N HIS A 107 7.50 -3.66 3.47
CA HIS A 107 6.14 -3.15 3.50
C HIS A 107 5.09 -4.16 3.95
N GLU A 108 5.27 -5.45 3.68
CA GLU A 108 4.31 -6.48 4.12
C GLU A 108 4.18 -6.54 5.64
N GLU A 109 5.24 -6.21 6.39
CA GLU A 109 5.19 -6.20 7.85
C GLU A 109 4.30 -5.08 8.38
N PHE A 110 4.26 -3.92 7.70
CA PHE A 110 3.29 -2.87 8.02
C PHE A 110 1.85 -3.38 7.86
N PHE A 111 1.57 -4.13 6.79
CA PHE A 111 0.24 -4.68 6.54
C PHE A 111 -0.13 -5.77 7.56
N ARG A 112 0.82 -6.64 7.94
CA ARG A 112 0.63 -7.64 8.99
C ARG A 112 0.40 -6.99 10.36
N ASP A 113 1.20 -6.00 10.72
CA ASP A 113 1.06 -5.27 11.97
C ASP A 113 -0.29 -4.53 12.04
N MET A 114 -0.69 -3.86 10.96
CA MET A 114 -1.98 -3.18 10.88
C MET A 114 -3.15 -4.14 10.96
N HIS A 115 -3.09 -5.29 10.28
CA HIS A 115 -4.13 -6.31 10.35
C HIS A 115 -4.35 -6.80 11.79
N ASN A 116 -3.25 -7.06 12.51
CA ASN A 116 -3.26 -7.61 13.86
C ASN A 116 -3.41 -6.53 14.97
N ALA A 117 -3.42 -5.25 14.62
CA ALA A 117 -3.52 -4.17 15.60
C ALA A 117 -4.84 -4.24 16.39
N PRO A 118 -4.81 -4.00 17.72
CA PRO A 118 -6.01 -3.99 18.54
C PRO A 118 -6.90 -2.79 18.22
N GLU A 119 -8.19 -2.90 18.56
CA GLU A 119 -9.13 -1.79 18.45
C GLU A 119 -9.09 -0.88 19.70
N PRO A 120 -9.30 0.45 19.54
CA PRO A 120 -9.44 1.16 18.27
C PRO A 120 -8.10 1.25 17.54
N ARG A 121 -8.07 0.83 16.26
CA ARG A 121 -6.82 0.72 15.50
C ARG A 121 -6.07 2.05 15.39
N ALA A 122 -6.79 3.18 15.41
CA ALA A 122 -6.25 4.54 15.33
C ALA A 122 -5.12 4.81 16.33
N ASP A 123 -5.24 4.30 17.56
CA ASP A 123 -4.26 4.53 18.64
C ASP A 123 -2.89 3.89 18.36
N ASN A 124 -2.86 2.89 17.46
CA ASN A 124 -1.67 2.11 17.16
C ASN A 124 -0.97 2.57 15.87
N ILE A 125 -1.65 3.35 15.02
CA ILE A 125 -1.14 3.73 13.69
C ILE A 125 0.24 4.41 13.76
N PRO A 126 0.48 5.43 14.62
CA PRO A 126 1.77 6.12 14.62
C PRO A 126 2.94 5.18 14.99
N ALA A 127 2.73 4.31 15.98
CA ALA A 127 3.76 3.38 16.44
C ALA A 127 4.03 2.29 15.38
N ILE A 128 2.99 1.74 14.77
CA ILE A 128 3.12 0.74 13.70
C ILE A 128 3.79 1.35 12.46
N ALA A 129 3.40 2.56 12.07
CA ALA A 129 4.02 3.27 10.96
C ALA A 129 5.51 3.46 11.22
N ALA A 130 5.88 4.04 12.38
CA ALA A 130 7.28 4.28 12.74
C ALA A 130 8.11 2.99 12.80
N LYS A 131 7.55 1.91 13.37
CA LYS A 131 8.20 0.57 13.41
C LYS A 131 8.55 0.05 12.02
N ASN A 132 7.78 0.42 11.00
CA ASN A 132 7.89 -0.05 9.62
C ASN A 132 8.42 1.03 8.65
N ASP A 133 9.16 2.02 9.16
CA ASP A 133 9.77 3.13 8.41
C ASP A 133 8.77 3.96 7.57
N GLN A 134 7.51 3.99 8.01
CA GLN A 134 6.47 4.84 7.47
C GLN A 134 6.18 6.00 8.42
N ALA A 135 5.70 7.12 7.88
CA ALA A 135 5.10 8.18 8.67
C ALA A 135 3.84 8.70 7.97
N ILE A 136 2.72 8.79 8.70
CA ILE A 136 1.51 9.44 8.19
C ILE A 136 1.68 10.95 8.38
N VAL A 137 1.52 11.72 7.31
CA VAL A 137 1.82 13.16 7.29
C VAL A 137 0.64 14.02 6.84
N GLY A 138 -0.49 13.40 6.46
CA GLY A 138 -1.67 14.12 6.03
C GLY A 138 -2.89 13.21 5.82
N PRO A 139 -3.99 13.78 5.31
CA PRO A 139 -5.24 13.05 5.08
C PRO A 139 -5.17 12.16 3.84
N LEU A 140 -6.27 11.46 3.55
CA LEU A 140 -6.49 10.84 2.24
C LEU A 140 -6.54 11.92 1.14
N PRO A 141 -5.92 11.69 -0.03
CA PRO A 141 -6.01 12.60 -1.17
C PRO A 141 -7.37 12.56 -1.88
#